data_AF-A0A7R9LZY7-F1
#
_entry.id   AF-A0A7R9LZY7-F1
#
_cell.length_a   1.000
_cell.length_b   1.000
_cell.length_c   1.000
_cell.angle_alpha   90.00
_cell.angle_beta   90.00
_cell.angle_gamma   90.00
#
_symmetry.space_group_name_H-M   'P 1'
#
loop_
_entity.id
_entity.type
_entity.pdbx_description
1 polymer ?
#
loop_
_entity_poly.entity_id
_entity_poly.type
_entity_poly.pdbx_seq_one_letter_code
_entity_poly.pdbx_strand_id
1 'polypeptide(L)' 'MDRVTVLFVRYLGSEATEHVIKEFFSLRYQLGVQRVKRIKNYAFIHFNYRSDAEKAFEYISSE' A
#
# COMPACT_ATOMS: atom_id res chain seq x y z
N MET A 1 -14.71 7.74 14.22
CA MET A 1 -14.05 7.90 12.90
C MET A 1 -12.93 6.88 12.84
N ASP A 2 -13.24 5.69 12.34
CA ASP A 2 -12.23 4.64 12.16
C ASP A 2 -11.09 5.18 11.30
N ARG A 3 -9.91 5.26 11.92
CA ARG A 3 -8.71 5.81 11.29
C ARG A 3 -8.31 4.84 10.20
N VAL A 4 -8.54 5.22 8.94
CA VAL A 4 -8.27 4.35 7.78
C VAL A 4 -6.77 4.05 7.72
N THR A 5 -6.42 2.78 7.93
CA THR A 5 -5.06 2.25 7.78
C THR A 5 -4.89 1.43 6.50
N VAL A 6 -5.85 1.51 5.60
CA VAL A 6 -5.91 0.68 4.39
C VAL A 6 -5.90 1.57 3.14
N LEU A 7 -4.93 1.34 2.27
CA LEU A 7 -4.90 1.94 0.94
C LEU A 7 -5.46 0.99 -0.10
N PHE A 8 -6.25 1.54 -1.01
CA PHE A 8 -6.79 0.84 -2.17
C PHE A 8 -6.07 1.30 -3.43
N VAL A 9 -5.46 0.36 -4.15
CA VAL A 9 -4.67 0.64 -5.35
C VAL A 9 -5.30 -0.10 -6.53
N ARG A 10 -5.58 0.63 -7.60
CA ARG A 10 -6.13 0.10 -8.86
C ARG A 10 -5.10 0.16 -9.98
N TYR A 11 -5.42 -0.50 -11.10
CA TYR A 11 -4.60 -0.55 -12.31
C TYR A 11 -3.23 -1.21 -12.11
N LEU A 12 -3.18 -2.24 -11.27
CA LEU A 12 -1.96 -3.03 -11.09
C LEU A 12 -1.72 -3.92 -12.30
N GLY A 13 -0.51 -3.84 -12.87
CA GLY A 13 -0.05 -4.74 -13.93
C GLY A 13 0.01 -6.20 -13.47
N SER A 14 0.04 -7.13 -14.44
CA SER A 14 0.13 -8.57 -14.16
C SER A 14 1.39 -8.94 -13.38
N GLU A 15 2.50 -8.22 -13.60
CA GLU A 15 3.80 -8.41 -12.95
C GLU A 15 3.84 -7.98 -11.47
N ALA A 16 2.89 -7.15 -11.02
CA ALA A 16 2.91 -6.55 -9.68
C ALA A 16 2.45 -7.54 -8.59
N THR A 17 3.26 -8.55 -8.25
CA THR A 17 2.92 -9.51 -7.21
C THR A 17 2.70 -8.85 -5.84
N GLU A 18 2.04 -9.55 -4.91
CA GLU A 18 1.85 -9.04 -3.54
C GLU A 18 3.17 -8.69 -2.84
N HIS A 19 4.25 -9.41 -3.16
CA HIS A 19 5.59 -9.14 -2.66
C HIS A 19 6.12 -7.79 -3.17
N VAL A 20 6.05 -7.56 -4.49
CA VAL A 20 6.49 -6.31 -5.13
C VAL A 20 5.70 -5.11 -4.59
N ILE A 21 4.38 -5.25 -4.47
CA ILE A 21 3.53 -4.20 -3.90
C ILE A 21 3.92 -3.94 -2.44
N LYS A 22 4.11 -4.99 -1.64
CA LYS A 22 4.52 -4.83 -0.23
C LYS A 22 5.86 -4.09 -0.11
N GLU A 23 6.83 -4.46 -0.93
CA GLU A 23 8.16 -3.85 -0.92
C GLU A 23 8.09 -2.37 -1.35
N PHE A 24 7.37 -2.07 -2.44
CA PHE A 24 7.16 -0.70 -2.91
C PHE A 24 6.51 0.18 -1.84
N PHE A 25 5.39 -0.28 -1.26
CA PHE A 25 4.66 0.46 -0.23
C PHE A 25 5.34 0.49 1.14
N SER A 26 6.37 -0.33 1.35
CA SER A 26 7.19 -0.24 2.56
C SER A 26 8.15 0.95 2.54
N LEU A 27 8.33 1.63 1.38
CA LEU A 27 9.28 2.72 1.16
C LEU A 27 10.65 2.44 1.79
N ARG A 28 11.29 1.33 1.38
CA ARG A 28 12.55 0.84 1.98
C ARG A 28 12.42 0.56 3.49
N TYR A 29 11.36 -0.14 3.89
CA TYR A 29 11.06 -0.51 5.29
C TYR A 29 10.79 0.66 6.25
N GLN A 30 10.53 1.86 5.73
CA GLN A 30 10.16 3.03 6.54
C GLN A 30 8.69 3.00 6.96
N LEU A 31 7.83 2.36 6.17
CA LEU A 31 6.40 2.24 6.42
C LEU A 31 6.03 0.83 6.85
N GLY A 32 5.29 0.71 7.95
CA GLY A 32 4.88 -0.56 8.51
C GLY A 32 3.74 -1.21 7.73
N VAL A 33 4.03 -1.90 6.63
CA VAL A 33 3.03 -2.67 5.88
C VAL A 33 2.76 -4.01 6.57
N GLN A 34 1.56 -4.15 7.13
CA GLN A 34 1.11 -5.36 7.81
C GLN A 34 0.77 -6.47 6.80
N ARG A 35 -0.05 -6.14 5.80
CA ARG A 35 -0.59 -7.11 4.84
C ARG A 35 -0.91 -6.45 3.51
N VAL A 36 -0.64 -7.17 2.43
CA VAL A 36 -1.17 -6.83 1.10
C VAL A 36 -2.14 -7.92 0.69
N LYS A 37 -3.27 -7.54 0.11
CA LYS A 37 -4.25 -8.45 -0.49
C LYS A 37 -4.50 -8.02 -1.93
N ARG A 38 -3.97 -8.76 -2.90
CA ARG A 38 -4.20 -8.52 -4.33
C ARG A 38 -5.42 -9.31 -4.80
N ILE A 39 -6.27 -8.66 -5.57
CA ILE A 39 -7.42 -9.27 -6.25
C ILE A 39 -7.43 -8.76 -7.69
N LYS A 40 -7.20 -9.66 -8.65
CA LYS A 40 -7.15 -9.35 -10.08
C LYS A 40 -6.18 -8.20 -10.40
N ASN A 41 -6.72 -7.01 -10.66
CA ASN A 41 -6.02 -5.79 -11.08
C ASN A 41 -6.02 -4.68 -10.01
N TYR A 42 -6.36 -5.01 -8.76
CA TYR A 42 -6.31 -4.09 -7.64
C TYR A 42 -5.78 -4.77 -6.38
N ALA A 43 -5.33 -3.98 -5.40
CA ALA A 43 -4.86 -4.48 -4.13
C ALA A 43 -5.29 -3.59 -2.96
N PHE A 44 -5.40 -4.21 -1.79
CA PHE A 44 -5.55 -3.54 -0.51
C PHE A 44 -4.26 -3.68 0.28
N ILE A 45 -3.74 -2.56 0.77
CA ILE A 45 -2.52 -2.53 1.56
C ILE A 45 -2.89 -2.05 2.96
N HIS A 46 -2.71 -2.93 3.94
CA HIS A 46 -2.95 -2.68 5.34
C HIS A 46 -1.65 -2.22 6.00
N PHE A 47 -1.68 -1.05 6.60
CA PHE A 47 -0.59 -0.49 7.38
C PHE A 47 -0.83 -0.69 8.89
N ASN A 48 0.26 -0.74 9.64
CA ASN A 48 0.23 -0.78 11.10
C ASN A 48 -0.25 0.55 11.69
N TYR A 49 0.13 1.67 11.07
CA TYR A 49 -0.16 3.01 11.54
C TYR A 49 -0.81 3.87 10.46
N ARG A 50 -1.67 4.79 10.88
CA ARG A 50 -2.31 5.77 10.00
C ARG A 50 -1.29 6.69 9.32
N SER A 51 -0.30 7.16 10.07
CA SER A 51 0.78 8.00 9.54
C SER A 51 1.50 7.35 8.36
N ASP A 52 1.59 6.02 8.37
CA ASP A 52 2.28 5.28 7.32
C ASP A 52 1.43 5.22 6.06
N ALA A 53 0.12 4.99 6.22
CA ALA A 53 -0.83 5.05 5.10
C ALA A 53 -0.88 6.46 4.48
N GLU A 54 -0.86 7.52 5.31
CA GLU A 54 -0.83 8.91 4.85
C GLU A 54 0.45 9.21 4.06
N LYS A 55 1.63 8.85 4.60
CA LYS A 55 2.92 9.02 3.90
C LYS A 55 2.99 8.25 2.58
N ALA A 56 2.52 7.00 2.56
CA ALA A 56 2.45 6.21 1.34
C ALA A 56 1.53 6.87 0.29
N PHE A 57 0.38 7.38 0.73
CA PHE A 57 -0.55 8.06 -0.15
C PHE A 57 0.02 9.36 -0.71
N GLU A 58 0.67 10.17 0.12
CA GLU A 58 1.34 11.41 -0.29
C GLU A 58 2.48 11.13 -1.28
N TYR A 59 3.30 10.12 -1.01
CA TYR A 59 4.39 9.70 -1.90
C TYR A 59 3.87 9.38 -3.31
N ILE A 60 2.82 8.56 -3.40
CA ILE A 60 2.26 8.14 -4.69
C ILE A 60 1.46 9.23 -5.37
N SER A 61 0.77 10.08 -4.61
CA SER A 61 -0.01 11.18 -5.21
C SER A 61 0.86 12.31 -5.74
N SER A 62 2.13 12.35 -5.33
CA SER A 62 3.11 13.37 -5.74
C SER A 62 3.93 12.95 -6.97
N GLU A 63 3.70 11.74 -7.50
CA GLU A 63 4.46 11.12 -8.61
C GLU A 63 3.55 10.90 -9.82
#